data_AF-A0A165SPV8-F1
#
_entry.id   AF-A0A165SPV8-F1
#
_cell.length_a   1.000
_cell.length_b   1.000
_cell.length_c   1.000
_cell.angle_alpha   90.00
_cell.angle_beta   90.00
_cell.angle_gamma   90.00
#
_symmetry.space_group_name_H-M   'P 1'
#
loop_
_entity.id
_entity.type
_entity.pdbx_description
1 polymer ?
#
loop_
_entity_poly.entity_id
_entity_poly.type
_entity_poly.pdbx_seq_one_letter_code
_entity_poly.pdbx_strand_id
1 'polypeptide(L)'
;MFPTARLIFATVVATATMALAQNATCSRFYTVNLGDTCNAISADQDVSTYQLAFVNQGTIDAACDNLAEGEPLCLGIVGQDCGSVHVVYSGDSCANIVSTAGVSLSTLLANNPNVNADCTNIYPGEVLCTSNTIFNYTTVYNYTSTA
;
A
#
# COMPACT_ATOMS: atom_id res chain seq x y z
N MET A 1 60.60 39.53 14.66
CA MET A 1 59.59 40.52 14.24
C MET A 1 58.68 39.86 13.21
N PHE A 2 57.43 39.59 13.63
CA PHE A 2 56.14 39.28 12.94
C PHE A 2 56.03 38.24 11.78
N PRO A 3 54.86 37.56 11.61
CA PRO A 3 53.71 37.36 12.51
C PRO A 3 53.28 35.88 12.71
N THR A 4 52.61 35.62 13.83
CA THR A 4 51.86 34.39 14.11
C THR A 4 50.54 34.39 13.34
N ALA A 5 50.31 33.38 12.51
CA ALA A 5 49.03 33.17 11.84
C ALA A 5 48.02 32.54 12.82
N ARG A 6 46.94 33.27 13.14
CA ARG A 6 45.79 32.75 13.87
C ARG A 6 44.89 31.98 12.90
N LEU A 7 44.82 30.66 13.07
CA LEU A 7 43.81 29.82 12.42
C LEU A 7 42.47 30.03 13.16
N ILE A 8 41.53 30.72 12.51
CA ILE A 8 40.14 30.81 12.95
C ILE A 8 39.46 29.52 12.46
N PHE A 9 39.17 28.59 13.35
CA PHE A 9 38.26 27.48 13.05
C PHE A 9 36.84 28.05 12.99
N ALA A 10 36.33 28.27 11.78
CA ALA A 10 34.91 28.50 11.57
C ALA A 10 34.18 27.20 11.89
N THR A 11 33.50 27.13 13.03
CA THR A 11 32.57 26.05 13.33
C THR A 11 31.37 26.21 12.41
N VAL A 12 31.32 25.37 11.37
CA VAL A 12 30.11 25.21 10.57
C VAL A 12 29.09 24.49 11.45
N VAL A 13 28.10 25.21 11.96
CA VAL A 13 26.92 24.59 12.58
C VAL A 13 26.11 24.00 11.44
N ALA A 14 26.32 22.71 11.18
CA ALA A 14 25.44 21.96 10.29
C ALA A 14 24.09 21.80 11.00
N THR A 15 23.13 22.67 10.67
CA THR A 15 21.73 22.42 11.01
C THR A 15 21.27 21.29 10.11
N ALA A 16 21.42 20.05 10.59
CA ALA A 16 20.71 18.92 10.04
C ALA A 16 19.22 19.15 10.30
N THR A 17 18.50 19.68 9.30
CA THR A 17 17.06 19.51 9.28
C THR A 17 16.82 18.02 9.13
N MET A 18 16.51 17.35 10.23
CA MET A 18 15.97 16.00 10.20
C MET A 18 14.65 16.11 9.43
N ALA A 19 14.64 15.74 8.16
CA ALA A 19 13.41 15.34 7.51
C ALA A 19 12.86 14.21 8.38
N LEU A 20 11.68 14.42 8.97
CA LEU A 20 11.02 13.39 9.74
C LEU A 20 10.89 12.17 8.83
N ALA A 21 11.61 11.11 9.16
CA ALA A 21 11.33 9.81 8.63
C ALA A 21 9.92 9.44 9.06
N GLN A 22 8.96 9.68 8.16
CA GLN A 22 7.59 9.22 8.32
C GLN A 22 7.63 7.70 8.20
N ASN A 23 7.87 7.05 9.35
CA ASN A 23 7.71 5.61 9.49
C ASN A 23 6.25 5.32 9.10
N ALA A 24 6.02 4.70 7.95
CA ALA A 24 4.70 4.28 7.50
C ALA A 24 4.21 3.20 8.45
N THR A 25 3.61 3.67 9.53
CA THR A 25 2.97 2.83 10.50
C THR A 25 1.75 2.22 9.84
N CYS A 26 1.58 0.92 10.03
CA CYS A 26 0.36 0.27 9.63
C CYS A 26 -0.84 0.97 10.30
N SER A 27 -1.85 1.36 9.53
CA SER A 27 -3.04 2.05 10.02
C SER A 27 -4.00 1.10 10.72
N ARG A 28 -4.11 -0.13 10.20
CA ARG A 28 -5.07 -1.14 10.63
C ARG A 28 -4.45 -2.52 10.53
N PHE A 29 -4.72 -3.37 11.51
CA PHE A 29 -4.20 -4.72 11.58
C PHE A 29 -5.34 -5.74 11.54
N TYR A 30 -5.03 -6.92 11.02
CA TYR A 30 -5.89 -8.10 11.10
C TYR A 30 -5.06 -9.29 11.56
N THR A 31 -5.62 -10.15 12.40
CA THR A 31 -4.97 -11.38 12.83
C THR A 31 -5.58 -12.54 12.07
N VAL A 32 -4.74 -13.28 11.35
CA VAL A 32 -5.16 -14.43 10.53
C VAL A 32 -5.83 -15.49 11.41
N ASN A 33 -7.00 -15.95 10.98
CA ASN A 33 -7.72 -17.08 11.54
C ASN A 33 -7.54 -18.33 10.67
N LEU A 34 -7.77 -19.51 11.27
CA LEU A 34 -7.73 -20.77 10.56
C LEU A 34 -8.78 -20.81 9.44
N GLY A 35 -8.34 -21.04 8.21
CA GLY A 35 -9.20 -21.11 7.02
C GLY A 35 -9.37 -19.80 6.28
N ASP A 36 -8.71 -18.73 6.73
CA ASP A 36 -8.71 -17.46 6.02
C ASP A 36 -8.06 -17.57 4.63
N THR A 37 -8.49 -16.69 3.74
CA THR A 37 -7.87 -16.44 2.43
C THR A 37 -7.71 -14.94 2.25
N CYS A 38 -6.73 -14.49 1.45
CA CYS A 38 -6.57 -13.06 1.17
C CYS A 38 -7.86 -12.42 0.64
N ASN A 39 -8.62 -13.11 -0.20
CA ASN A 39 -9.85 -12.58 -0.77
C ASN A 39 -10.96 -12.41 0.28
N ALA A 40 -11.13 -13.40 1.18
CA ALA A 40 -12.10 -13.30 2.27
C ALA A 40 -11.71 -12.18 3.26
N ILE A 41 -10.43 -12.13 3.67
CA ILE A 41 -9.92 -11.04 4.51
C ILE A 41 -10.15 -9.69 3.82
N SER A 42 -9.81 -9.59 2.54
CA SER A 42 -9.94 -8.34 1.77
C SER A 42 -11.39 -7.85 1.71
N ALA A 43 -12.32 -8.76 1.48
CA ALA A 43 -13.74 -8.46 1.42
C ALA A 43 -14.30 -8.06 2.79
N ASP A 44 -13.90 -8.76 3.85
CA ASP A 44 -14.41 -8.54 5.21
C ASP A 44 -13.77 -7.33 5.90
N GLN A 45 -12.57 -6.92 5.48
CA GLN A 45 -11.79 -5.86 6.11
C GLN A 45 -11.68 -4.58 5.26
N ASP A 46 -12.46 -4.46 4.19
CA ASP A 46 -12.47 -3.30 3.28
C ASP A 46 -11.04 -2.90 2.85
N VAL A 47 -10.31 -3.86 2.28
CA VAL A 47 -8.97 -3.63 1.71
C VAL A 47 -8.91 -4.29 0.34
N SER A 48 -8.25 -3.67 -0.64
CA SER A 48 -8.06 -4.34 -1.93
C SER A 48 -7.06 -5.49 -1.81
N THR A 49 -7.28 -6.58 -2.56
CA THR A 49 -6.38 -7.74 -2.56
C THR A 49 -4.95 -7.30 -2.93
N TYR A 50 -4.83 -6.32 -3.84
CA TYR A 50 -3.54 -5.72 -4.18
C TYR A 50 -2.89 -5.00 -3.00
N GLN A 51 -3.61 -4.11 -2.30
CA GLN A 51 -3.08 -3.38 -1.16
C GLN A 51 -2.62 -4.34 -0.07
N LEU A 52 -3.44 -5.34 0.26
CA LEU A 52 -3.11 -6.36 1.26
C LEU A 52 -1.82 -7.10 0.92
N ALA A 53 -1.70 -7.59 -0.32
CA ALA A 53 -0.47 -8.26 -0.77
C ALA A 53 0.73 -7.31 -0.76
N PHE A 54 0.54 -6.07 -1.22
CA PHE A 54 1.62 -5.09 -1.36
C PHE A 54 2.22 -4.68 -0.01
N VAL A 55 1.39 -4.36 0.99
CA VAL A 55 1.87 -3.86 2.29
C VAL A 55 2.45 -4.95 3.19
N ASN A 56 2.27 -6.22 2.83
CA ASN A 56 2.83 -7.37 3.53
C ASN A 56 3.83 -8.16 2.65
N GLN A 57 4.42 -7.50 1.65
CA GLN A 57 5.43 -8.11 0.79
C GLN A 57 6.60 -8.65 1.61
N GLY A 58 6.91 -9.94 1.42
CA GLY A 58 7.94 -10.64 2.18
C GLY A 58 7.40 -11.44 3.37
N THR A 59 6.15 -11.17 3.78
CA THR A 59 5.41 -12.00 4.75
C THR A 59 4.42 -12.91 4.03
N ILE A 60 3.61 -12.35 3.13
CA ILE A 60 2.68 -13.10 2.27
C ILE A 60 3.32 -13.26 0.89
N ASP A 61 3.19 -14.44 0.28
CA ASP A 61 3.63 -14.66 -1.09
C ASP A 61 2.57 -14.22 -2.11
N ALA A 62 2.94 -14.28 -3.39
CA ALA A 62 2.09 -13.84 -4.48
C ALA A 62 0.83 -14.71 -4.67
N ALA A 63 0.84 -15.96 -4.20
CA ALA A 63 -0.32 -16.85 -4.25
C ALA A 63 -1.25 -16.65 -3.05
N CYS A 64 -0.76 -16.03 -1.98
CA CYS A 64 -1.42 -15.92 -0.68
C CYS A 64 -1.91 -17.26 -0.15
N ASP A 65 -1.08 -18.30 -0.29
CA ASP A 65 -1.33 -19.63 0.25
C ASP A 65 -0.50 -19.94 1.50
N ASN A 66 0.31 -18.98 1.95
CA ASN A 66 1.21 -19.09 3.09
C ASN A 66 0.72 -18.38 4.37
N LEU A 67 -0.59 -18.08 4.47
CA LEU A 67 -1.18 -17.49 5.66
C LEU A 67 -1.04 -18.44 6.88
N ALA A 68 -0.57 -17.90 8.01
CA ALA A 68 -0.42 -18.63 9.26
C ALA A 68 -1.38 -18.09 10.32
N GLU A 69 -2.16 -18.97 10.97
CA GLU A 69 -3.04 -18.60 12.07
C GLU A 69 -2.28 -17.84 13.17
N GLY A 70 -2.83 -16.71 13.61
CA GLY A 70 -2.23 -15.83 14.60
C GLY A 70 -1.25 -14.80 14.02
N GLU A 71 -0.86 -14.89 12.75
CA GLU A 71 0.02 -13.91 12.10
C GLU A 71 -0.69 -12.55 11.97
N PRO A 72 -0.07 -11.43 12.39
CA PRO A 72 -0.62 -10.11 12.16
C PRO A 72 -0.35 -9.65 10.71
N LEU A 73 -1.41 -9.35 9.98
CA LEU A 73 -1.32 -8.68 8.69
C LEU A 73 -1.57 -7.18 8.85
N CYS A 74 -0.83 -6.40 8.07
CA CYS A 74 -1.14 -5.00 7.86
C CYS A 74 -2.22 -4.86 6.78
N LEU A 75 -3.31 -4.15 7.08
CA LEU A 75 -4.37 -3.93 6.09
C LEU A 75 -4.12 -2.67 5.27
N GLY A 76 -3.40 -1.69 5.80
CA GLY A 76 -3.12 -0.42 5.13
C GLY A 76 -2.09 0.39 5.88
N ILE A 77 -1.53 1.40 5.24
CA ILE A 77 -0.56 2.31 5.87
C ILE A 77 -1.19 3.69 6.04
N VAL A 78 -0.79 4.40 7.11
CA VAL A 78 -1.34 5.73 7.41
C VAL A 78 -1.23 6.66 6.19
N GLY A 79 -2.37 7.18 5.76
CA GLY A 79 -2.48 8.11 4.62
C GLY A 79 -2.49 7.45 3.24
N GLN A 80 -2.32 6.12 3.14
CA GLN A 80 -2.44 5.36 1.88
C GLN A 80 -3.32 4.11 2.03
N ASP A 81 -4.41 4.21 2.80
CA ASP A 81 -5.33 3.09 3.04
C ASP A 81 -6.62 3.28 2.23
N CYS A 82 -6.83 2.42 1.24
CA CYS A 82 -8.05 2.42 0.43
C CYS A 82 -9.21 1.75 1.17
N GLY A 83 -10.06 2.55 1.82
CA GLY A 83 -11.26 2.06 2.51
C GLY A 83 -12.54 2.00 1.64
N SER A 84 -12.45 2.19 0.32
CA SER A 84 -13.59 2.03 -0.59
C SER A 84 -13.24 0.98 -1.62
N VAL A 85 -13.97 -0.14 -1.60
CA VAL A 85 -13.64 -1.31 -2.39
C VAL A 85 -14.85 -1.89 -3.13
N HIS A 86 -14.58 -2.74 -4.11
CA HIS A 86 -15.56 -3.55 -4.83
C HIS A 86 -15.08 -5.01 -4.87
N VAL A 87 -15.91 -5.93 -4.42
CA VAL A 87 -15.69 -7.37 -4.59
C VAL A 87 -16.15 -7.77 -5.98
N VAL A 88 -15.24 -8.33 -6.78
CA VAL A 88 -15.53 -8.76 -8.15
C VAL A 88 -16.49 -9.94 -8.12
N TYR A 89 -17.56 -9.86 -8.92
CA TYR A 89 -18.53 -10.93 -9.14
C TYR A 89 -18.44 -11.48 -10.57
N SER A 90 -19.06 -12.64 -10.79
CA SER A 90 -19.16 -13.20 -12.15
C SER A 90 -19.92 -12.25 -13.08
N GLY A 91 -19.31 -11.93 -14.22
CA GLY A 91 -19.87 -10.99 -15.19
C GLY A 91 -19.40 -9.53 -15.01
N ASP A 92 -18.61 -9.24 -13.97
CA ASP A 92 -18.00 -7.92 -13.84
C ASP A 92 -16.93 -7.65 -14.89
N SER A 93 -16.75 -6.37 -15.15
CA SER A 93 -15.74 -5.77 -16.02
C SER A 93 -15.25 -4.48 -15.36
N CYS A 94 -14.10 -3.95 -15.76
CA CYS A 94 -13.72 -2.64 -15.21
C CYS A 94 -14.72 -1.54 -15.61
N ALA A 95 -15.39 -1.66 -16.76
CA ALA A 95 -16.35 -0.66 -17.24
C ALA A 95 -17.58 -0.51 -16.32
N ASN A 96 -18.22 -1.62 -15.90
CA ASN A 96 -19.37 -1.53 -14.99
C ASN A 96 -18.93 -1.23 -13.55
N ILE A 97 -17.77 -1.73 -13.10
CA ILE A 97 -17.22 -1.39 -11.77
C ILE A 97 -17.00 0.12 -11.65
N VAL A 98 -16.27 0.74 -12.59
CA VAL A 98 -16.00 2.18 -12.50
C VAL A 98 -17.24 3.03 -12.69
N SER A 99 -18.19 2.59 -13.53
CA SER A 99 -19.48 3.26 -13.68
C SER A 99 -20.30 3.23 -12.38
N THR A 100 -20.26 2.12 -11.64
CA THR A 100 -21.01 1.96 -10.38
C THR A 100 -20.35 2.74 -9.25
N ALA A 101 -19.02 2.70 -9.16
CA ALA A 101 -18.26 3.42 -8.15
C ALA A 101 -18.13 4.93 -8.43
N GLY A 102 -18.43 5.40 -9.65
CA GLY A 102 -18.27 6.80 -10.03
C GLY A 102 -16.81 7.24 -10.11
N VAL A 103 -15.91 6.35 -10.52
CA VAL A 103 -14.47 6.63 -10.68
C VAL A 103 -14.02 6.53 -12.13
N SER A 104 -12.82 7.03 -12.44
CA SER A 104 -12.24 6.86 -13.77
C SER A 104 -11.55 5.50 -13.89
N LEU A 105 -11.52 4.91 -15.10
CA LEU A 105 -10.74 3.69 -15.36
C LEU A 105 -9.26 3.88 -15.02
N SER A 106 -8.69 5.05 -15.33
CA SER A 106 -7.32 5.38 -14.96
C SER A 106 -7.08 5.37 -13.44
N THR A 107 -8.04 5.86 -12.65
CA THR A 107 -7.95 5.84 -11.18
C THR A 107 -8.06 4.41 -10.66
N LEU A 108 -8.99 3.61 -11.19
CA LEU A 108 -9.13 2.20 -10.83
C LEU A 108 -7.82 1.44 -11.09
N LEU A 109 -7.25 1.56 -12.29
CA LEU A 109 -6.02 0.86 -12.64
C LEU A 109 -4.79 1.36 -11.86
N ALA A 110 -4.74 2.67 -11.55
CA ALA A 110 -3.68 3.22 -10.70
C ALA A 110 -3.71 2.64 -9.27
N ASN A 111 -4.92 2.43 -8.73
CA ASN A 111 -5.11 1.88 -7.39
C ASN A 111 -5.04 0.35 -7.34
N ASN A 112 -5.15 -0.32 -8.48
CA ASN A 112 -5.06 -1.79 -8.61
C ASN A 112 -4.07 -2.18 -9.71
N PRO A 113 -2.75 -1.96 -9.53
CA PRO A 113 -1.71 -2.23 -10.52
C PRO A 113 -1.57 -3.71 -10.94
N ASN A 114 -2.19 -4.64 -10.22
CA ASN A 114 -2.30 -6.03 -10.62
C ASN A 114 -3.32 -6.23 -11.75
N VAL A 115 -4.27 -5.31 -11.94
CA VAL A 115 -5.27 -5.38 -13.01
C VAL A 115 -4.69 -4.82 -14.30
N ASN A 116 -4.81 -5.59 -15.38
CA ASN A 116 -4.32 -5.17 -16.69
C ASN A 116 -5.25 -4.14 -17.36
N ALA A 117 -4.74 -3.45 -18.38
CA ALA A 117 -5.49 -2.38 -19.06
C ALA A 117 -6.80 -2.86 -19.72
N ASP A 118 -6.84 -4.12 -20.15
CA ASP A 118 -8.02 -4.74 -20.78
C ASP A 118 -9.01 -5.31 -19.74
N CYS A 119 -8.67 -5.26 -18.46
CA CYS A 119 -9.43 -5.85 -17.36
C CYS A 119 -9.76 -7.35 -17.53
N THR A 120 -8.87 -8.09 -18.21
CA THR A 120 -9.11 -9.50 -18.56
C THR A 120 -8.62 -10.48 -17.50
N ASN A 121 -7.92 -10.00 -16.47
CA ASN A 121 -7.31 -10.82 -15.43
C ASN A 121 -7.98 -10.68 -14.06
N ILE A 122 -9.14 -10.00 -13.98
CA ILE A 122 -9.95 -9.99 -12.76
C ILE A 122 -10.74 -11.29 -12.62
N TYR A 123 -11.03 -11.69 -11.38
CA TYR A 123 -11.76 -12.93 -11.12
C TYR A 123 -12.70 -12.82 -9.91
N PRO A 124 -13.78 -13.63 -9.83
CA PRO A 124 -14.71 -13.56 -8.72
C PRO A 124 -14.05 -13.73 -7.35
N GLY A 125 -14.38 -12.84 -6.42
CA GLY A 125 -13.82 -12.79 -5.07
C GLY A 125 -12.58 -11.89 -4.92
N GLU A 126 -11.94 -11.47 -6.02
CA GLU A 126 -10.92 -10.43 -5.95
C GLU A 126 -11.52 -9.10 -5.49
N VAL A 127 -10.79 -8.32 -4.70
CA VAL A 127 -11.27 -7.05 -4.16
C VAL A 127 -10.46 -5.89 -4.73
N LEU A 128 -11.13 -4.97 -5.42
CA LEU A 128 -10.51 -3.81 -6.06
C LEU A 128 -10.77 -2.53 -5.27
N CYS A 129 -9.75 -1.69 -5.14
CA CYS A 129 -9.87 -0.35 -4.60
C CYS A 129 -10.62 0.56 -5.59
N THR A 130 -11.77 1.08 -5.18
CA THR A 130 -12.67 1.93 -5.98
C THR A 130 -12.75 3.36 -5.48
N SER A 131 -11.78 3.79 -4.66
CA SER A 131 -11.64 5.19 -4.25
C SER A 131 -11.38 6.12 -5.44
N ASN A 132 -11.89 7.35 -5.36
CA ASN A 132 -11.57 8.42 -6.30
C ASN A 132 -10.19 9.06 -6.07
N THR A 133 -9.53 8.71 -4.96
CA THR A 133 -8.18 9.15 -4.61
C THR A 133 -7.17 8.11 -5.06
N ILE A 134 -6.04 8.55 -5.63
CA ILE A 134 -4.95 7.66 -6.02
C ILE A 134 -4.03 7.40 -4.81
N PHE A 135 -3.76 6.13 -4.54
CA PHE A 135 -2.86 5.67 -3.49
C PHE A 135 -1.52 5.25 -4.09
N ASN A 136 -0.42 5.76 -3.53
CA ASN A 136 0.93 5.50 -4.02
C ASN A 136 1.71 4.65 -3.01
N TYR A 137 1.47 3.34 -3.08
CA TYR A 137 2.04 2.40 -2.12
C TYR A 137 3.57 2.27 -2.23
N THR A 138 4.15 2.43 -3.43
CA THR A 138 5.59 2.23 -3.68
C THR A 138 6.48 3.33 -3.12
N THR A 139 6.07 4.59 -3.21
CA THR A 139 6.87 5.71 -2.67
C THR A 139 6.96 5.64 -1.15
N VAL A 140 5.90 5.19 -0.49
CA VAL A 140 5.85 5.10 0.97
C VAL A 140 6.55 3.83 1.47
N TYR A 141 6.36 2.68 0.82
CA TYR A 141 6.98 1.41 1.26
C TYR A 141 8.50 1.38 1.05
N ASN A 142 9.00 1.91 -0.07
CA ASN A 142 10.45 1.99 -0.31
C ASN A 142 11.15 2.95 0.66
N TYR A 143 10.44 3.96 1.14
CA TYR A 143 10.94 4.89 2.15
C TYR A 143 11.12 4.22 3.52
N THR A 144 10.23 3.29 3.87
CA THR A 144 10.28 2.57 5.16
C THR A 144 11.12 1.31 5.13
N SER A 145 11.29 0.66 3.98
CA SER A 145 12.09 -0.57 3.85
C SER A 145 13.60 -0.31 3.84
N THR A 146 14.05 0.94 3.74
CA THR A 146 15.47 1.34 3.76
C THR A 146 15.90 2.02 5.06
N ALA A 147 14.98 2.14 6.03
CA ALA A 147 15.21 2.73 7.36
C ALA A 147 15.54 1.66 8.40
#